data_AF-A0A7W4LQC5-F1
#
_entry.id   AF-A0A7W4LQC5-F1
#
_cell.length_a   1.000
_cell.length_b   1.000
_cell.length_c   1.000
_cell.angle_alpha   90.00
_cell.angle_beta   90.00
_cell.angle_gamma   90.00
#
_symmetry.space_group_name_H-M   'P 1'
#
loop_
_entity.id
_entity.type
_entity.pdbx_description
1 polymer ?
#
loop_
_entity_poly.entity_id
_entity_poly.type
_entity_poly.pdbx_seq_one_letter_code
_entity_poly.pdbx_strand_id
1 'polypeptide(L)'
;MPTITFIQHDGSPRRIEAHSGQSLMQAAQANLVPGILGDCGGSCSCATCHCYIEGAWAEALPEPAEDERLMLDGALHVLPSSRLACQVVLSEALDGLVVTLPASQL
;
A
#
# COMPACT_ATOMS: atom_id res chain seq x y z
N MET A 1 9.71 -7.24 13.19
CA MET A 1 8.89 -7.65 12.04
C MET A 1 7.53 -7.08 12.29
N PRO A 2 7.16 -5.95 11.65
CA PRO A 2 5.83 -5.39 11.84
C PRO A 2 4.76 -6.33 11.27
N THR A 3 3.66 -6.48 12.00
CA THR A 3 2.44 -7.12 11.49
C THR A 3 1.63 -6.10 10.71
N ILE A 4 1.26 -6.41 9.46
CA ILE A 4 0.46 -5.55 8.59
C ILE A 4 -0.89 -6.21 8.32
N THR A 5 -1.97 -5.45 8.38
CA THR A 5 -3.33 -5.92 8.05
C THR A 5 -3.81 -5.31 6.75
N PHE A 6 -4.07 -6.15 5.75
CA PHE A 6 -4.72 -5.76 4.50
C PHE A 6 -6.22 -6.06 4.58
N ILE A 7 -7.05 -5.04 4.40
CA ILE A 7 -8.49 -5.17 4.24
C ILE A 7 -8.76 -5.26 2.74
N GLN A 8 -9.24 -6.42 2.28
CA GLN A 8 -9.60 -6.62 0.89
C GLN A 8 -10.87 -5.82 0.56
N HIS A 9 -11.17 -5.67 -0.73
CA HIS A 9 -12.35 -4.93 -1.19
C HIS A 9 -13.68 -5.49 -0.62
N ASP A 10 -13.74 -6.80 -0.36
CA ASP A 10 -14.90 -7.45 0.27
C ASP A 10 -14.98 -7.26 1.80
N GLY A 11 -14.04 -6.50 2.38
CA GLY A 11 -13.89 -6.26 3.80
C GLY A 11 -13.14 -7.35 4.56
N SER A 12 -12.71 -8.43 3.91
CA SER A 12 -12.00 -9.51 4.57
C SER A 12 -10.58 -9.09 4.99
N PRO A 13 -10.17 -9.32 6.24
CA PRO A 13 -8.84 -8.98 6.70
C PRO A 13 -7.84 -10.08 6.37
N ARG A 14 -6.64 -9.70 5.95
CA ARG A 14 -5.48 -10.57 5.78
C ARG A 14 -4.29 -9.98 6.52
N ARG A 15 -3.82 -10.67 7.55
CA ARG A 15 -2.62 -10.27 8.30
C ARG A 15 -1.39 -10.96 7.75
N ILE A 16 -0.30 -10.23 7.67
CA ILE A 16 1.00 -10.73 7.27
C ILE A 16 2.08 -10.23 8.23
N GLU A 17 3.15 -11.00 8.32
CA GLU A 17 4.40 -10.52 8.92
C GLU A 17 5.28 -9.93 7.81
N ALA A 18 5.84 -8.76 8.08
CA ALA A 18 6.73 -8.08 7.16
C ALA A 18 8.11 -7.83 7.78
N HIS A 19 9.11 -7.77 6.92
CA HIS A 19 10.45 -7.31 7.25
C HIS A 19 10.54 -5.79 7.09
N SER A 20 11.17 -5.13 8.07
CA SER A 20 11.56 -3.73 7.96
C SER A 20 12.53 -3.53 6.78
N GLY A 21 12.43 -2.39 6.10
CA GLY A 21 13.27 -1.99 4.97
C GLY A 21 12.75 -2.39 3.58
N GLN A 22 11.78 -3.29 3.49
CA GLN A 22 11.08 -3.55 2.22
C GLN A 22 9.87 -2.63 2.06
N SER A 23 9.37 -2.48 0.83
CA SER A 23 8.12 -1.75 0.60
C SER A 23 6.88 -2.57 1.00
N LEU A 24 5.78 -1.88 1.32
CA LEU A 24 4.48 -2.49 1.59
C LEU A 24 4.01 -3.36 0.42
N MET A 25 4.27 -2.95 -0.82
CA MET A 25 3.99 -3.74 -2.03
C MET A 25 4.80 -5.05 -2.06
N GLN A 26 6.10 -5.01 -1.79
CA GLN A 26 6.94 -6.21 -1.75
C GLN A 26 6.47 -7.18 -0.65
N ALA A 27 6.14 -6.66 0.52
CA ALA A 27 5.59 -7.47 1.62
C ALA A 27 4.26 -8.14 1.22
N ALA A 28 3.37 -7.40 0.56
CA ALA A 28 2.09 -7.91 0.06
C ALA A 28 2.28 -9.03 -0.97
N GLN A 29 3.13 -8.81 -1.98
CA GLN A 29 3.42 -9.81 -3.03
C GLN A 29 4.10 -11.07 -2.46
N ALA A 30 5.11 -10.91 -1.61
CA ALA A 30 5.81 -12.03 -0.97
C ALA A 30 4.88 -12.91 -0.12
N ASN A 31 3.82 -12.29 0.43
CA ASN A 31 2.80 -12.99 1.20
C ASN A 31 1.53 -13.31 0.39
N LEU A 32 1.55 -13.20 -0.95
CA LEU A 32 0.45 -13.52 -1.86
C LEU A 32 -0.88 -12.79 -1.53
N VAL A 33 -0.80 -11.55 -1.04
CA VAL A 33 -1.98 -10.70 -0.79
C VAL A 33 -2.62 -10.35 -2.14
N PRO A 34 -3.91 -10.66 -2.37
CA PRO A 34 -4.59 -10.31 -3.62
C PRO A 34 -4.79 -8.80 -3.73
N GLY A 35 -4.96 -8.28 -4.94
CA GLY A 35 -5.33 -6.87 -5.17
C GLY A 35 -4.16 -5.88 -5.24
N ILE A 36 -2.91 -6.33 -5.09
CA ILE A 36 -1.70 -5.56 -5.40
C ILE A 36 -0.97 -6.25 -6.56
N LEU A 37 -0.90 -5.57 -7.71
CA LEU A 37 -0.27 -6.12 -8.92
C LEU A 37 1.21 -5.70 -9.01
N GLY A 38 1.50 -4.41 -8.90
CA GLY A 38 2.86 -3.88 -8.86
C GLY A 38 3.65 -4.04 -10.16
N ASP A 39 3.04 -3.75 -11.31
CA ASP A 39 3.59 -4.10 -12.64
C ASP A 39 4.95 -3.46 -12.96
N CYS A 40 5.24 -2.27 -12.45
CA CYS A 40 6.53 -1.62 -12.65
C CYS A 40 7.65 -2.09 -11.69
N GLY A 41 7.36 -3.09 -10.85
CA GLY A 41 8.31 -3.61 -9.87
C GLY A 41 8.66 -2.64 -8.73
N GLY A 42 7.89 -1.56 -8.56
CA GLY A 42 8.10 -0.56 -7.51
C GLY A 42 8.85 0.71 -7.94
N SER A 43 9.06 0.90 -9.24
CA SER A 43 9.77 2.06 -9.82
C SER A 43 8.96 3.36 -9.85
N CYS A 44 7.84 3.44 -9.11
CA CYS A 44 6.90 4.58 -9.14
C CYS A 44 6.49 5.01 -10.58
N SER A 45 6.32 4.04 -11.48
CA SER A 45 6.03 4.27 -12.90
C SER A 45 4.71 3.63 -13.36
N CYS A 46 3.92 3.11 -12.42
CA CYS A 46 2.56 2.61 -12.65
C CYS A 46 1.70 2.95 -11.44
N ALA A 47 0.40 2.73 -11.53
CA ALA A 47 -0.54 2.90 -10.42
C ALA A 47 -1.03 1.58 -9.80
N THR A 48 -0.56 0.41 -10.26
CA THR A 48 -1.18 -0.89 -9.95
C THR A 48 -0.81 -1.51 -8.59
N CYS A 49 -0.28 -0.68 -7.69
CA CYS A 49 -0.07 -1.00 -6.27
C CYS A 49 -0.80 -0.01 -5.37
N HIS A 50 -1.86 0.62 -5.89
CA HIS A 50 -2.67 1.59 -5.16
C HIS A 50 -3.36 0.94 -3.97
N CYS A 51 -3.36 1.64 -2.84
CA CYS A 51 -4.00 1.24 -1.60
C CYS A 51 -4.43 2.48 -0.80
N TYR A 52 -5.21 2.27 0.25
CA TYR A 52 -5.62 3.31 1.18
C TYR A 52 -5.02 3.05 2.56
N ILE A 53 -4.34 4.04 3.13
CA ILE A 53 -3.79 3.94 4.48
C ILE A 53 -4.87 4.34 5.49
N GLU A 54 -5.18 3.47 6.46
CA GLU A 54 -6.31 3.69 7.35
C GLU A 54 -5.99 4.56 8.58
N GLY A 55 -6.94 5.42 8.94
CA GLY A 55 -6.96 6.16 10.21
C GLY A 55 -5.69 6.96 10.47
N ALA A 56 -5.20 6.89 11.71
CA ALA A 56 -4.04 7.64 12.18
C ALA A 56 -2.73 7.28 11.45
N TRP A 57 -2.67 6.15 10.74
CA TRP A 57 -1.48 5.78 9.97
C TRP A 57 -1.24 6.70 8.77
N ALA A 58 -2.31 7.27 8.19
CA ALA A 58 -2.17 8.22 7.08
C ALA A 58 -1.44 9.48 7.53
N GLU A 59 -1.68 9.93 8.76
CA GLU A 59 -1.01 11.09 9.38
C GLU A 59 0.41 10.77 9.86
N ALA A 60 0.70 9.50 10.17
CA ALA A 60 2.01 9.05 10.65
C ALA A 60 3.03 8.84 9.52
N LEU A 61 2.56 8.64 8.28
CA LEU A 61 3.41 8.49 7.11
C LEU A 61 3.73 9.86 6.49
N PRO A 62 4.90 10.01 5.85
CA PRO A 62 5.15 11.19 5.04
C PRO A 62 4.14 11.25 3.88
N GLU A 63 3.74 12.47 3.53
CA GLU A 63 2.93 12.75 2.34
C GLU A 63 3.55 12.11 1.08
N PRO A 64 2.72 11.70 0.10
CA PRO A 64 3.22 11.14 -1.15
C PRO A 64 4.10 12.16 -1.88
N ALA A 65 5.22 11.68 -2.42
CA ALA A 65 6.11 12.50 -3.23
C ALA A 65 5.40 12.97 -4.52
N GLU A 66 5.94 13.98 -5.20
CA GLU A 66 5.32 14.54 -6.41
C GLU A 66 5.12 13.49 -7.51
N ASP A 67 6.13 12.65 -7.75
CA ASP A 67 6.05 11.55 -8.73
C ASP A 67 4.98 10.52 -8.34
N GLU A 68 4.84 10.23 -7.04
CA GLU A 68 3.81 9.33 -6.53
C GLU A 68 2.41 9.91 -6.77
N ARG A 69 2.23 11.21 -6.49
CA ARG A 69 0.97 11.92 -6.73
C ARG A 69 0.60 11.92 -8.21
N LEU A 70 1.56 12.16 -9.09
CA LEU A 70 1.33 12.13 -10.54
C LEU A 70 0.86 10.75 -11.02
N MET A 71 1.41 9.68 -10.46
CA MET A 71 0.93 8.32 -10.77
C MET A 71 -0.44 8.03 -10.18
N LEU A 72 -0.72 8.52 -8.96
CA LEU A 72 -2.03 8.40 -8.33
C LEU A 72 -3.13 9.12 -9.11
N ASP A 73 -2.85 10.23 -9.78
CA ASP A 73 -3.84 10.95 -10.62
C ASP A 73 -4.41 10.08 -11.75
N GLY A 74 -3.66 9.06 -12.19
CA GLY A 74 -4.10 8.06 -13.18
C GLY A 74 -4.79 6.83 -12.59
N ALA A 75 -4.89 6.71 -11.27
CA ALA A 75 -5.47 5.56 -10.59
C ALA A 75 -7.00 5.66 -10.48
N LEU A 76 -7.65 4.51 -10.23
CA LEU A 76 -9.09 4.45 -10.01
C LEU A 76 -9.42 4.77 -8.55
N HIS A 77 -10.53 5.49 -8.33
CA HIS A 77 -11.09 5.74 -6.99
C HIS A 77 -10.08 6.31 -5.97
N VAL A 78 -9.31 7.31 -6.37
CA VAL A 78 -8.33 7.97 -5.51
C VAL A 78 -9.02 8.71 -4.36
N LEU A 79 -8.51 8.53 -3.15
CA LEU A 79 -8.92 9.20 -1.92
C LEU A 79 -7.72 9.96 -1.31
N PRO A 80 -7.94 10.86 -0.35
CA PRO A 80 -6.83 11.54 0.34
C PRO A 80 -5.84 10.58 1.04
N SER A 81 -6.31 9.42 1.48
CA SER A 81 -5.47 8.38 2.08
C SER A 81 -4.81 7.44 1.05
N SER A 82 -4.99 7.69 -0.24
CA SER A 82 -4.39 6.89 -1.30
C SER A 82 -2.88 6.98 -1.28
N ARG A 83 -2.22 5.82 -1.37
CA ARG A 83 -0.77 5.68 -1.53
C ARG A 83 -0.46 4.61 -2.56
N LEU A 84 0.71 4.71 -3.18
CA LEU A 84 1.32 3.60 -3.88
C LEU A 84 2.09 2.76 -2.86
N ALA A 85 1.65 1.51 -2.64
CA ALA A 85 2.24 0.63 -1.64
C ALA A 85 3.75 0.40 -1.87
N CYS A 86 4.26 0.57 -3.10
CA CYS A 86 5.69 0.46 -3.36
C CYS A 86 6.51 1.63 -2.80
N GLN A 87 5.89 2.78 -2.54
CA GLN A 87 6.53 3.97 -1.99
C GLN A 87 6.44 4.05 -0.46
N VAL A 88 5.74 3.11 0.18
CA VAL A 88 5.67 2.99 1.64
C VAL A 88 6.73 2.00 2.11
N VAL A 89 7.83 2.50 2.68
CA VAL A 89 8.89 1.65 3.25
C VAL A 89 8.50 1.23 4.66
N LEU A 90 8.49 -0.09 4.90
CA LEU A 90 8.10 -0.65 6.17
C LEU A 90 9.21 -0.49 7.22
N SER A 91 8.80 -0.23 8.46
CA SER A 91 9.67 -0.19 9.63
C SER A 91 8.92 -0.72 10.85
N GLU A 92 9.62 -1.00 11.95
CA GLU A 92 8.98 -1.44 13.20
C GLU A 92 8.00 -0.40 13.77
N ALA A 93 8.14 0.88 13.41
CA ALA A 93 7.18 1.92 13.80
C ALA A 93 5.81 1.78 13.12
N LEU A 94 5.71 0.95 12.08
CA LEU A 94 4.48 0.64 11.36
C LEU A 94 3.88 -0.72 11.78
N ASP A 95 4.29 -1.25 12.94
CA ASP A 95 3.65 -2.43 13.51
C ASP A 95 2.17 -2.16 13.80
N GLY A 96 1.28 -2.99 13.24
CA GLY A 96 -0.16 -2.80 13.30
C GLY A 96 -0.74 -1.91 12.20
N LEU A 97 0.05 -1.52 11.18
CA LEU A 97 -0.46 -0.78 10.02
C LEU A 97 -1.65 -1.50 9.38
N VAL A 98 -2.71 -0.74 9.11
CA VAL A 98 -3.90 -1.22 8.42
C VAL A 98 -4.02 -0.52 7.07
N VAL A 99 -4.24 -1.32 6.03
CA VAL A 99 -4.28 -0.88 4.64
C VAL A 99 -5.50 -1.48 3.97
N THR A 100 -6.31 -0.66 3.30
CA THR A 100 -7.45 -1.15 2.51
C THR A 100 -7.09 -1.18 1.03
N LEU A 101 -7.55 -2.22 0.33
CA LEU A 101 -7.30 -2.42 -1.10
C LEU A 101 -8.53 -2.02 -1.93
N PRO A 102 -8.32 -1.36 -3.09
CA PRO A 102 -9.42 -1.04 -3.99
C PRO A 102 -10.01 -2.31 -4.62
N ALA A 103 -11.21 -2.17 -5.21
CA ALA A 103 -11.89 -3.25 -5.92
C ALA A 103 -11.08 -3.76 -7.13
N SER A 104 -10.39 -2.85 -7.81
CA SER A 104 -9.54 -3.12 -8.95
C SER A 104 -8.41 -2.10 -9.04
N GLN A 105 -7.29 -2.53 -9.63
CA GLN A 105 -6.15 -1.67 -9.98
C GLN A 105 -6.26 -1.10 -11.41
N LEU A 106 -7.12 -1.72 -12.24
CA LEU A 106 -7.32 -1.43 -13.67
C LEU A 106 -8.79 -1.59 -14.08
#